data_AF-A0A836Q0K9-F1
#
_entry.id   AF-A0A836Q0K9-F1
#
_cell.length_a   1.000
_cell.length_b   1.000
_cell.length_c   1.000
_cell.angle_alpha   90.00
_cell.angle_beta   90.00
_cell.angle_gamma   90.00
#
_symmetry.space_group_name_H-M   'P 1'
#
loop_
_entity.id
_entity.type
_entity.pdbx_description
1 polymer ?
#
loop_
_entity_poly.entity_id
_entity_poly.type
_entity_poly.pdbx_seq_one_letter_code
_entity_poly.pdbx_strand_id
1 'polypeptide(L)'
;MNKAIFLFTMKRYFHWVNLAVGTILLLFCSITCGMLQTVDTPLTKEAARSFLFGPLIPIMVSYLVISPQVANSQRRKDGEYLSLIFSRPIERWSYVVTKWLTGSTFVLLVMTLQVALSYGISCIVGAFFSVQPGNVLDGYAIIDGILNTLGFTALVVFISSMPQRYAAIVVLLYAYIIFLLSFTVGTASYLDSLSIEQVSKNMTAIAQLLFSIFCVGFDSYHVVNSSNLPVANVLIYMSNVVLYLTLATLVMSYREFFYAND
;
A
#
# COMPACT_ATOMS: atom_id res chain seq x y z
N MET A 1 2.37 -20.19 -11.25
CA MET A 1 2.65 -19.81 -9.84
C MET A 1 3.55 -20.87 -9.21
N ASN A 2 4.71 -20.49 -8.67
CA ASN A 2 5.66 -21.45 -8.09
C ASN A 2 5.36 -21.68 -6.59
N LYS A 3 4.97 -22.91 -6.24
CA LYS A 3 4.57 -23.29 -4.87
C LYS A 3 5.70 -23.09 -3.85
N ALA A 4 6.95 -23.31 -4.23
CA ALA A 4 8.09 -23.18 -3.32
C ALA A 4 8.33 -21.71 -2.94
N ILE A 5 8.25 -20.81 -3.91
CA ILE A 5 8.35 -19.36 -3.67
C ILE A 5 7.19 -18.92 -2.78
N PHE A 6 5.96 -19.35 -3.08
CA PHE A 6 4.79 -19.02 -2.28
C PHE A 6 4.95 -19.44 -0.81
N LEU A 7 5.24 -20.73 -0.56
CA LEU A 7 5.38 -21.28 0.80
C LEU A 7 6.55 -20.66 1.57
N PHE A 8 7.67 -20.40 0.89
CA PHE A 8 8.81 -19.75 1.51
C PHE A 8 8.49 -18.31 1.91
N THR A 9 7.81 -17.57 1.03
CA THR A 9 7.38 -16.20 1.28
C THR A 9 6.39 -16.18 2.46
N MET A 10 5.43 -17.11 2.51
CA MET A 10 4.52 -17.29 3.65
C MET A 10 5.24 -17.63 4.96
N LYS A 11 6.19 -18.57 4.97
CA LYS A 11 6.96 -18.92 6.17
C LYS A 11 7.67 -17.70 6.77
N ARG A 12 8.16 -16.80 5.93
CA ARG A 12 8.79 -15.55 6.36
C ARG A 12 7.78 -14.57 6.99
N TYR A 13 6.55 -14.54 6.50
CA TYR A 13 5.49 -13.71 7.08
C TYR A 13 5.22 -14.08 8.53
N PHE A 14 5.32 -15.37 8.85
CA PHE A 14 5.14 -15.89 10.20
C PHE A 14 6.40 -15.79 11.09
N HIS A 15 7.43 -15.03 10.69
CA HIS A 15 8.53 -14.75 11.59
C HIS A 15 8.05 -13.86 12.75
N TRP A 16 8.35 -14.26 13.99
CA TRP A 16 7.85 -13.62 15.20
C TRP A 16 8.04 -12.08 15.26
N VAL A 17 9.16 -11.52 14.75
CA VAL A 17 9.38 -10.07 14.72
C VAL A 17 8.38 -9.37 13.79
N ASN A 18 8.20 -9.92 12.58
CA ASN A 18 7.25 -9.38 11.60
C ASN A 18 5.81 -9.51 12.10
N LEU A 19 5.48 -10.64 12.75
CA LEU A 19 4.21 -10.83 13.41
C LEU A 19 4.00 -9.83 14.55
N ALA A 20 5.00 -9.62 15.42
CA ALA A 20 4.89 -8.66 16.52
C ALA A 20 4.70 -7.22 16.01
N VAL A 21 5.53 -6.76 15.07
CA VAL A 21 5.40 -5.42 14.48
C VAL A 21 4.08 -5.27 13.72
N GLY A 22 3.71 -6.28 12.92
CA GLY A 22 2.46 -6.29 12.17
C GLY A 22 1.22 -6.27 13.08
N THR A 23 1.21 -7.05 14.16
CA THR A 23 0.11 -7.07 15.13
C THR A 23 0.01 -5.76 15.91
N ILE A 24 1.12 -5.16 16.34
CA ILE A 24 1.10 -3.85 17.01
C ILE A 24 0.51 -2.79 16.09
N LEU A 25 0.96 -2.75 14.83
CA LEU A 25 0.47 -1.79 13.84
C LEU A 25 -1.02 -2.01 13.56
N LEU A 26 -1.44 -3.27 13.37
CA LEU A 26 -2.82 -3.65 13.15
C LEU A 26 -3.73 -3.28 14.32
N LEU A 27 -3.30 -3.54 15.57
CA LEU A 27 -4.06 -3.18 16.77
C LEU A 27 -4.15 -1.66 16.93
N PHE A 28 -3.03 -0.94 16.77
CA PHE A 28 -3.02 0.52 16.86
C PHE A 28 -3.97 1.15 15.85
N CYS A 29 -3.88 0.74 14.58
CA CYS A 29 -4.77 1.24 13.52
C CYS A 29 -6.24 0.82 13.73
N SER A 30 -6.50 -0.38 14.25
CA SER A 30 -7.88 -0.83 14.53
C SER A 30 -8.52 -0.04 15.66
N ILE A 31 -7.76 0.27 16.72
CA ILE A 31 -8.23 1.07 17.86
C ILE A 31 -8.52 2.49 17.41
N THR A 32 -7.60 3.14 16.68
CA THR A 32 -7.82 4.52 16.21
C THR A 32 -9.02 4.59 15.26
N CYS A 33 -9.15 3.67 14.31
CA CYS A 33 -10.32 3.62 13.41
C CYS A 33 -11.62 3.34 14.16
N GLY A 34 -11.62 2.37 15.08
CA GLY A 34 -12.81 2.03 15.87
C GLY A 34 -13.29 3.21 16.72
N MET A 35 -12.36 3.99 17.30
CA MET A 35 -12.70 5.22 18.03
C MET A 35 -13.25 6.29 17.10
N LEU A 36 -12.62 6.53 15.93
CA LEU A 36 -13.12 7.50 14.95
C LEU A 36 -14.52 7.17 14.43
N GLN A 37 -14.84 5.88 14.26
CA GLN A 37 -16.16 5.41 13.83
C GLN A 37 -17.28 5.68 14.85
N THR A 38 -16.93 5.84 16.13
CA THR A 38 -17.91 6.16 17.18
C THR A 38 -18.25 7.64 17.26
N VAL A 39 -17.49 8.50 16.59
CA VAL A 39 -17.79 9.92 16.49
C VAL A 39 -18.65 10.15 15.25
N ASP A 40 -19.88 10.62 15.44
CA ASP A 40 -20.85 10.81 14.36
C ASP A 40 -20.65 12.13 13.60
N THR A 41 -19.41 12.37 13.13
CA THR A 41 -19.13 13.48 12.22
C THR A 41 -18.72 12.97 10.85
N PRO A 42 -19.09 13.66 9.76
CA PRO A 42 -18.69 13.23 8.41
C PRO A 42 -17.16 13.19 8.26
N LEU A 43 -16.45 14.14 8.88
CA LEU A 43 -14.99 14.21 8.88
C LEU A 43 -14.34 12.97 9.51
N THR A 44 -14.85 12.52 10.66
CA THR A 44 -14.30 11.34 11.35
C THR A 44 -14.58 10.04 10.60
N LYS A 45 -15.72 9.94 9.91
CA LYS A 45 -16.06 8.80 9.04
C LYS A 45 -15.13 8.73 7.81
N GLU A 46 -14.87 9.88 7.17
CA GLU A 46 -13.97 9.96 6.03
C GLU A 46 -12.51 9.69 6.43
N ALA A 47 -12.09 10.21 7.60
CA ALA A 47 -10.79 9.88 8.18
C ALA A 47 -10.67 8.37 8.48
N ALA A 48 -11.68 7.77 9.10
CA ALA A 48 -11.70 6.33 9.37
C ALA A 48 -11.64 5.50 8.07
N ARG A 49 -12.37 5.90 7.02
CA ARG A 49 -12.31 5.26 5.70
C ARG A 49 -10.91 5.38 5.08
N SER A 50 -10.30 6.56 5.14
CA SER A 50 -8.94 6.80 4.64
C SER A 50 -7.88 6.00 5.42
N PHE A 51 -8.04 5.83 6.74
CA PHE A 51 -7.14 4.98 7.52
C PHE A 51 -7.32 3.49 7.19
N LEU A 52 -8.56 3.02 6.99
CA LEU A 52 -8.85 1.62 6.68
C LEU A 52 -8.47 1.21 5.25
N PHE A 53 -8.76 2.06 4.26
CA PHE A 53 -8.68 1.72 2.83
C PHE A 53 -7.71 2.58 2.03
N GLY A 54 -7.08 3.57 2.67
CA GLY A 54 -6.10 4.44 2.05
C GLY A 54 -4.71 3.80 1.89
N PRO A 55 -3.72 4.56 1.39
CA PRO A 55 -2.41 4.02 0.97
C PRO A 55 -1.54 3.54 2.12
N LEU A 56 -1.70 4.10 3.33
CA LEU A 56 -0.75 3.93 4.41
C LEU A 56 -0.61 2.47 4.85
N ILE A 57 -1.74 1.80 5.11
CA ILE A 57 -1.75 0.44 5.65
C ILE A 57 -1.33 -0.60 4.62
N PRO A 58 -1.90 -0.62 3.40
CA PRO A 58 -1.46 -1.54 2.36
C PRO A 58 0.05 -1.44 2.12
N ILE A 59 0.62 -0.23 2.15
CA ILE A 59 2.05 -0.02 1.91
C ILE A 59 2.89 -0.43 3.10
N MET A 60 2.54 -0.04 4.33
CA MET A 60 3.30 -0.44 5.52
C MET A 60 3.32 -1.96 5.68
N VAL A 61 2.16 -2.61 5.53
CA VAL A 61 2.05 -4.07 5.59
C VAL A 61 2.80 -4.70 4.41
N SER A 62 2.59 -4.22 3.18
CA SER A 62 3.35 -4.70 2.02
C SER A 62 4.85 -4.56 2.22
N TYR A 63 5.33 -3.46 2.79
CA TYR A 63 6.74 -3.20 2.98
C TYR A 63 7.36 -4.14 4.02
N LEU A 64 6.68 -4.37 5.15
CA LEU A 64 7.10 -5.36 6.16
C LEU A 64 7.18 -6.79 5.60
N VAL A 65 6.30 -7.10 4.65
CA VAL A 65 6.07 -8.46 4.13
C VAL A 65 6.95 -8.76 2.92
N ILE A 66 7.05 -7.81 1.98
CA ILE A 66 7.67 -7.96 0.66
C ILE A 66 9.12 -7.48 0.68
N SER A 67 9.47 -6.45 1.47
CA SER A 67 10.83 -5.92 1.56
C SER A 67 11.68 -6.77 2.50
N PRO A 68 12.71 -7.46 1.99
CA PRO A 68 13.63 -8.17 2.86
C PRO A 68 14.46 -7.23 3.73
N GLN A 69 14.61 -5.98 3.31
CA GLN A 69 15.72 -5.11 3.67
C GLN A 69 15.58 -4.49 5.07
N VAL A 70 14.38 -4.44 5.64
CA VAL A 70 14.14 -3.89 6.99
C VAL A 70 14.55 -4.87 8.08
N ALA A 71 14.37 -6.18 7.84
CA ALA A 71 14.80 -7.23 8.75
C ALA A 71 16.18 -7.82 8.40
N ASN A 72 16.68 -7.56 7.19
CA ASN A 72 17.96 -8.10 6.71
C ASN A 72 19.02 -6.99 6.69
N SER A 73 19.56 -6.67 7.87
CA SER A 73 20.86 -6.01 8.02
C SER A 73 22.01 -6.84 7.45
N GLN A 74 21.74 -8.08 7.02
CA GLN A 74 22.74 -8.96 6.43
C GLN A 74 22.81 -8.80 4.92
N ARG A 75 23.65 -7.85 4.48
CA ARG A 75 24.17 -7.66 3.11
C ARG A 75 24.78 -8.92 2.45
N ARG A 76 24.78 -10.09 3.12
CA ARG A 76 25.40 -11.34 2.65
C ARG A 76 24.44 -12.52 2.48
N LYS A 77 23.18 -12.47 2.95
CA LYS A 77 22.25 -13.63 2.86
C LYS A 77 21.32 -13.61 1.66
N ASP A 78 21.23 -12.50 0.91
CA ASP A 78 20.49 -12.51 -0.36
C ASP A 78 21.11 -13.51 -1.37
N GLY A 79 22.41 -13.82 -1.24
CA GLY A 79 23.09 -14.85 -2.04
C GLY A 79 22.57 -16.27 -1.84
N GLU A 80 22.11 -16.65 -0.63
CA GLU A 80 21.50 -17.97 -0.38
C GLU A 80 20.11 -18.10 -1.03
N TYR A 81 19.40 -16.98 -1.21
CA TYR A 81 18.07 -16.95 -1.81
C TYR A 81 18.11 -16.78 -3.33
N LEU A 82 19.06 -15.99 -3.82
CA LEU A 82 19.38 -15.90 -5.24
C LEU A 82 19.96 -17.22 -5.76
N SER A 83 20.80 -17.93 -4.99
CA SER A 83 21.33 -19.24 -5.41
C SER A 83 20.23 -20.33 -5.52
N LEU A 84 19.19 -20.30 -4.67
CA LEU A 84 18.00 -21.15 -4.82
C LEU A 84 17.14 -20.80 -6.04
N ILE A 85 17.17 -19.53 -6.47
CA ILE A 85 16.49 -19.04 -7.68
C ILE A 85 17.33 -19.25 -8.95
N PHE A 86 18.67 -19.32 -8.84
CA PHE A 86 19.60 -19.57 -9.94
C PHE A 86 19.89 -21.06 -10.15
N SER A 87 19.67 -21.91 -9.13
CA SER A 87 19.82 -23.36 -9.26
C SER A 87 18.66 -24.05 -10.00
N ARG A 88 17.56 -23.32 -10.29
CA ARG A 88 16.44 -23.82 -11.10
C ARG A 88 16.04 -22.76 -12.12
N PRO A 89 15.78 -23.11 -13.39
CA PRO A 89 15.31 -22.15 -14.39
C PRO A 89 13.87 -21.72 -14.06
N ILE A 90 13.74 -20.67 -13.24
CA ILE A 90 12.47 -20.02 -12.94
C ILE A 90 12.44 -18.68 -13.66
N GLU A 91 11.46 -18.52 -14.55
CA GLU A 91 11.26 -17.28 -15.30
C GLU A 91 11.02 -16.10 -14.34
N ARG A 92 11.68 -14.96 -14.58
CA ARG A 92 11.69 -13.80 -13.67
C ARG A 92 10.32 -13.18 -13.50
N TRP A 93 9.53 -13.12 -14.56
CA TRP A 93 8.15 -12.65 -14.49
C TRP A 93 7.31 -13.54 -13.55
N SER A 94 7.54 -14.86 -13.56
CA SER A 94 6.83 -15.81 -12.68
C SER A 94 7.17 -15.58 -11.21
N TYR A 95 8.43 -15.23 -10.90
CA TYR A 95 8.85 -14.81 -9.56
C TYR A 95 8.14 -13.52 -9.12
N VAL A 96 8.20 -12.47 -9.94
CA VAL A 96 7.62 -11.15 -9.64
C VAL A 96 6.11 -11.24 -9.44
N VAL A 97 5.40 -11.91 -10.36
CA VAL A 97 3.94 -12.10 -10.28
C VAL A 97 3.57 -12.94 -9.05
N THR A 98 4.33 -14.01 -8.74
CA THR A 98 4.05 -14.80 -7.53
C THR A 98 4.25 -13.96 -6.26
N LYS A 99 5.30 -13.12 -6.20
CA LYS A 99 5.57 -12.24 -5.06
C LYS A 99 4.46 -11.18 -4.89
N TRP A 100 4.01 -10.58 -5.99
CA TRP A 100 2.90 -9.63 -6.02
C TRP A 100 1.57 -10.25 -5.57
N LEU A 101 1.20 -11.42 -6.10
CA LEU A 101 -0.03 -12.11 -5.71
C LEU A 101 0.02 -12.51 -4.22
N THR A 102 1.13 -13.07 -3.76
CA THR A 102 1.27 -13.50 -2.36
C THR A 102 1.20 -12.30 -1.41
N GLY A 103 1.91 -11.20 -1.74
CA GLY A 103 1.83 -9.95 -1.00
C GLY A 103 0.42 -9.37 -0.98
N SER A 104 -0.27 -9.33 -2.12
CA SER A 104 -1.65 -8.86 -2.24
C SER A 104 -2.61 -9.67 -1.38
N THR A 105 -2.56 -11.00 -1.46
CA THR A 105 -3.42 -11.87 -0.65
C THR A 105 -3.21 -11.68 0.85
N PHE A 106 -1.96 -11.51 1.28
CA PHE A 106 -1.65 -11.31 2.69
C PHE A 106 -2.11 -9.93 3.17
N VAL A 107 -1.89 -8.88 2.39
CA VAL A 107 -2.34 -7.52 2.74
C VAL A 107 -3.86 -7.44 2.79
N LEU A 108 -4.57 -8.07 1.83
CA LEU A 108 -6.03 -8.17 1.88
C LEU A 108 -6.50 -8.87 3.15
N LEU A 109 -5.86 -9.98 3.53
CA LEU A 109 -6.19 -10.68 4.77
C LEU A 109 -5.99 -9.77 6.00
N VAL A 110 -4.87 -9.04 6.07
CA VAL A 110 -4.62 -8.08 7.14
C VAL A 110 -5.67 -6.96 7.17
N MET A 111 -6.03 -6.40 6.02
CA MET A 111 -7.07 -5.36 5.93
C MET A 111 -8.44 -5.88 6.36
N THR A 112 -8.83 -7.09 5.95
CA THR A 112 -10.11 -7.69 6.37
C THR A 112 -10.16 -7.91 7.89
N LEU A 113 -9.06 -8.38 8.49
CA LEU A 113 -8.95 -8.52 9.94
C LEU A 113 -9.03 -7.17 10.66
N GLN A 114 -8.33 -6.16 10.13
CA GLN A 114 -8.36 -4.81 10.69
C GLN A 114 -9.76 -4.21 10.65
N VAL A 115 -10.45 -4.35 9.52
CA VAL A 115 -11.84 -3.89 9.36
C VAL A 115 -12.73 -4.57 10.41
N ALA A 116 -12.67 -5.90 10.53
CA ALA A 116 -13.45 -6.64 11.51
C ALA A 116 -13.16 -6.20 12.95
N LEU A 117 -11.90 -5.98 13.30
CA LEU A 117 -11.50 -5.50 14.63
C LEU A 117 -11.96 -4.07 14.88
N SER A 118 -11.81 -3.16 13.92
CA SER A 118 -12.25 -1.77 14.05
C SER A 118 -13.76 -1.68 14.28
N TYR A 119 -14.55 -2.48 13.55
CA TYR A 119 -15.99 -2.57 13.74
C TYR A 119 -16.35 -3.16 15.11
N GLY A 120 -15.65 -4.22 15.53
CA GLY A 120 -15.83 -4.81 16.86
C GLY A 120 -15.56 -3.81 17.99
N ILE A 121 -14.47 -3.04 17.89
CA ILE A 121 -14.12 -1.97 18.83
C ILE A 121 -15.19 -0.88 18.82
N SER A 122 -15.65 -0.46 17.64
CA SER A 122 -16.70 0.55 17.51
C SER A 122 -18.02 0.10 18.15
N CYS A 123 -18.40 -1.18 18.01
CA CYS A 123 -19.57 -1.74 18.67
C CYS A 123 -19.43 -1.76 20.20
N ILE A 124 -18.26 -2.14 20.73
CA ILE A 124 -18.01 -2.16 22.17
C ILE A 124 -18.09 -0.74 22.73
N VAL A 125 -17.38 0.20 22.13
CA VAL A 125 -17.34 1.60 22.58
C VAL A 125 -18.72 2.25 22.41
N GLY A 126 -19.39 2.01 21.28
CA GLY A 126 -20.75 2.48 21.04
C GLY A 126 -21.76 1.97 22.08
N ALA A 127 -21.64 0.72 22.52
CA ALA A 127 -22.46 0.18 23.60
C ALA A 127 -22.23 0.89 24.94
N PHE A 128 -20.99 1.29 25.27
CA PHE A 128 -20.69 2.04 26.48
C PHE A 128 -21.23 3.48 26.45
N PHE A 129 -21.20 4.13 25.28
CA PHE A 129 -21.59 5.53 25.13
C PHE A 129 -23.01 5.72 24.56
N SER A 130 -23.77 4.63 24.35
CA SER A 130 -25.10 4.65 23.69
C SER A 130 -25.10 5.31 22.32
N VAL A 131 -24.00 5.18 21.57
CA VAL A 131 -23.84 5.70 20.21
C VAL A 131 -23.84 4.54 19.23
N GLN A 132 -24.62 4.65 18.15
CA GLN A 132 -24.59 3.64 17.09
C GLN A 132 -23.31 3.81 16.25
N PRO A 133 -22.59 2.72 15.94
CA PRO A 133 -21.40 2.78 15.11
C PRO A 133 -21.78 3.29 13.71
N GLY A 134 -21.02 4.25 13.20
CA GLY A 134 -21.21 4.73 11.83
C GLY A 134 -20.90 3.64 10.81
N ASN A 135 -21.75 3.49 9.79
CA ASN A 135 -21.44 2.57 8.69
C ASN A 135 -20.32 3.18 7.81
N VAL A 136 -19.13 2.59 7.87
CA VAL A 136 -17.97 2.96 7.03
C VAL A 136 -17.72 1.92 5.93
N LEU A 137 -18.44 0.79 5.95
CA LEU A 137 -18.36 -0.26 4.93
C LEU A 137 -19.49 -0.14 3.93
N ASP A 138 -19.16 0.48 2.80
CA ASP A 138 -19.96 0.42 1.59
C ASP A 138 -19.29 -0.48 0.55
N GLY A 139 -20.06 -0.96 -0.43
CA GLY A 139 -19.53 -1.80 -1.52
C GLY A 139 -18.35 -1.13 -2.25
N TYR A 140 -18.39 0.20 -2.40
CA TYR A 140 -17.29 1.00 -2.96
C TYR A 140 -16.02 0.92 -2.11
N ALA A 141 -16.14 1.00 -0.78
CA ALA A 141 -14.98 0.92 0.11
C ALA A 141 -14.28 -0.45 0.02
N ILE A 142 -15.05 -1.53 -0.19
CA ILE A 142 -14.49 -2.88 -0.42
C ILE A 142 -13.73 -2.93 -1.75
N ILE A 143 -14.31 -2.39 -2.81
CA ILE A 143 -13.68 -2.33 -4.13
C ILE A 143 -12.39 -1.49 -4.07
N ASP A 144 -12.45 -0.31 -3.43
CA ASP A 144 -11.29 0.56 -3.20
C ASP A 144 -10.21 -0.21 -2.46
N GLY A 145 -10.56 -0.90 -1.36
CA GLY A 145 -9.62 -1.72 -0.60
C GLY A 145 -8.92 -2.78 -1.44
N ILE A 146 -9.65 -3.47 -2.31
CA ILE A 146 -9.10 -4.51 -3.19
C ILE A 146 -8.14 -3.90 -4.22
N LEU A 147 -8.60 -2.88 -4.95
CA LEU A 147 -7.82 -2.24 -6.01
C LEU A 147 -6.60 -1.52 -5.45
N ASN A 148 -6.74 -0.77 -4.36
CA ASN A 148 -5.62 -0.13 -3.69
C ASN A 148 -4.59 -1.15 -3.22
N THR A 149 -5.02 -2.29 -2.68
CA THR A 149 -4.09 -3.35 -2.29
C THR A 149 -3.30 -3.90 -3.46
N LEU A 150 -3.95 -4.22 -4.58
CA LEU A 150 -3.29 -4.72 -5.79
C LEU A 150 -2.29 -3.69 -6.34
N GLY A 151 -2.65 -2.41 -6.31
CA GLY A 151 -1.83 -1.32 -6.79
C GLY A 151 -0.59 -1.07 -5.93
N PHE A 152 -0.80 -0.88 -4.63
CA PHE A 152 0.28 -0.58 -3.69
C PHE A 152 1.25 -1.74 -3.50
N THR A 153 0.76 -2.98 -3.54
CA THR A 153 1.64 -4.15 -3.50
C THR A 153 2.52 -4.25 -4.73
N ALA A 154 2.02 -3.91 -5.93
CA ALA A 154 2.82 -3.87 -7.16
C ALA A 154 3.95 -2.84 -7.05
N LEU A 155 3.67 -1.65 -6.52
CA LEU A 155 4.67 -0.62 -6.24
C LEU A 155 5.74 -1.13 -5.27
N VAL A 156 5.34 -1.77 -4.17
CA VAL A 156 6.28 -2.30 -3.17
C VAL A 156 7.11 -3.45 -3.74
N VAL A 157 6.54 -4.31 -4.59
CA VAL A 157 7.31 -5.35 -5.29
C VAL A 157 8.39 -4.72 -6.17
N PHE A 158 8.07 -3.66 -6.90
CA PHE A 158 9.03 -2.90 -7.69
C PHE A 158 10.15 -2.31 -6.83
N ILE A 159 9.80 -1.58 -5.76
CA ILE A 159 10.76 -1.01 -4.81
C ILE A 159 11.67 -2.11 -4.24
N SER A 160 11.09 -3.26 -3.86
CA SER A 160 11.85 -4.38 -3.28
C SER A 160 12.82 -5.06 -4.26
N SER A 161 12.59 -4.87 -5.56
CA SER A 161 13.44 -5.44 -6.62
C SER A 161 14.66 -4.55 -6.90
N MET A 162 14.55 -3.24 -6.62
CA MET A 162 15.62 -2.26 -6.80
C MET A 162 16.83 -2.47 -5.88
N PRO A 163 18.03 -2.02 -6.30
CA PRO A 163 19.15 -1.85 -5.40
C PRO A 163 18.80 -0.90 -4.25
N GLN A 164 19.30 -1.19 -3.05
CA GLN A 164 18.93 -0.51 -1.80
C GLN A 164 19.03 1.03 -1.88
N ARG A 165 20.03 1.57 -2.59
CA ARG A 165 20.21 3.04 -2.75
C ARG A 165 19.03 3.67 -3.50
N TYR A 166 18.58 3.06 -4.59
CA TYR A 166 17.45 3.56 -5.38
C TYR A 166 16.12 3.28 -4.68
N ALA A 167 15.98 2.12 -4.04
CA ALA A 167 14.80 1.79 -3.24
C ALA A 167 14.56 2.83 -2.13
N ALA A 168 15.62 3.24 -1.41
CA ALA A 168 15.52 4.25 -0.36
C ALA A 168 15.08 5.62 -0.91
N ILE A 169 15.58 6.03 -2.08
CA ILE A 169 15.17 7.28 -2.73
C ILE A 169 13.69 7.22 -3.09
N VAL A 170 13.21 6.11 -3.68
CA VAL A 170 11.80 5.96 -4.05
C VAL A 170 10.90 5.96 -2.80
N VAL A 171 11.30 5.28 -1.72
CA VAL A 171 10.55 5.29 -0.45
C VAL A 171 10.50 6.70 0.16
N LEU A 172 11.62 7.43 0.17
CA LEU A 172 11.66 8.81 0.68
C LEU A 172 10.82 9.76 -0.16
N LEU A 173 10.92 9.67 -1.48
CA LEU A 173 10.14 10.48 -2.41
C LEU A 173 8.64 10.19 -2.24
N TYR A 174 8.28 8.92 -2.05
CA TYR A 174 6.90 8.53 -1.80
C TYR A 174 6.36 8.98 -0.44
N ALA A 175 7.15 8.84 0.63
CA ALA A 175 6.80 9.34 1.96
C ALA A 175 6.62 10.87 1.94
N TYR A 176 7.47 11.57 1.19
CA TYR A 176 7.35 13.01 0.97
C TYR A 176 6.05 13.37 0.22
N ILE A 177 5.65 12.59 -0.79
CA ILE A 177 4.36 12.79 -1.50
C ILE A 177 3.16 12.58 -0.57
N ILE A 178 3.15 11.51 0.24
CA ILE A 178 2.07 11.27 1.24
C ILE A 178 2.00 12.45 2.21
N PHE A 179 3.15 12.89 2.71
CA PHE A 179 3.23 14.02 3.63
C PHE A 179 2.69 15.31 3.00
N LEU A 180 3.11 15.64 1.78
CA LEU A 180 2.62 16.80 1.04
C LEU A 180 1.11 16.75 0.81
N LEU A 181 0.55 15.60 0.45
CA LEU A 181 -0.91 15.44 0.25
C LEU A 181 -1.69 15.62 1.54
N SER A 182 -1.21 15.03 2.63
CA SER A 182 -1.85 15.12 3.93
C SER A 182 -1.87 16.56 4.44
N PHE A 183 -0.80 17.32 4.18
CA PHE A 183 -0.71 18.75 4.52
C PHE A 183 -1.50 19.65 3.57
N THR A 184 -1.49 19.40 2.26
CA THR A 184 -2.14 20.28 1.26
C THR A 184 -3.67 20.16 1.28
N VAL A 185 -4.22 18.94 1.41
CA VAL A 185 -5.67 18.74 1.53
C VAL A 185 -6.20 19.35 2.83
N GLY A 186 -5.44 19.30 3.93
CA GLY A 186 -5.83 19.85 5.22
C GLY A 186 -5.60 21.36 5.40
N THR A 187 -4.77 22.02 4.58
CA THR A 187 -4.47 23.46 4.71
C THR A 187 -5.20 24.33 3.69
N ALA A 188 -5.52 23.80 2.51
CA ALA A 188 -6.26 24.53 1.48
C ALA A 188 -7.71 24.88 1.89
N SER A 189 -8.30 24.10 2.80
CA SER A 189 -9.67 24.33 3.30
C SER A 189 -9.79 25.42 4.37
N TYR A 190 -8.68 26.02 4.83
CA TYR A 190 -8.68 26.92 5.99
C TYR A 190 -8.00 28.29 5.76
N LEU A 191 -7.47 28.58 4.57
CA LEU A 191 -6.70 29.80 4.32
C LEU A 191 -7.19 30.53 3.06
N ASP A 192 -8.01 31.57 3.26
CA ASP A 192 -8.66 32.41 2.23
C ASP A 192 -7.74 33.43 1.52
N SER A 193 -6.41 33.30 1.63
CA SER A 193 -5.52 34.25 0.94
C SER A 193 -5.14 33.77 -0.46
N LEU A 194 -5.41 34.62 -1.46
CA LEU A 194 -5.14 34.38 -2.90
C LEU A 194 -3.71 33.89 -3.20
N SER A 195 -2.72 34.27 -2.40
CA SER A 195 -1.33 33.82 -2.56
C SER A 195 -1.10 32.38 -2.08
N ILE A 196 -1.81 31.94 -1.03
CA ILE A 196 -1.74 30.58 -0.50
C ILE A 196 -2.57 29.64 -1.37
N GLU A 197 -3.69 30.11 -1.94
CA GLU A 197 -4.49 29.33 -2.88
C GLU A 197 -3.67 28.94 -4.13
N GLN A 198 -2.90 29.87 -4.71
CA GLN A 198 -2.04 29.60 -5.87
C GLN A 198 -0.91 28.60 -5.54
N VAL A 199 -0.28 28.76 -4.37
CA VAL A 199 0.76 27.83 -3.88
C VAL A 199 0.15 26.46 -3.60
N SER A 200 -1.05 26.39 -3.03
CA SER A 200 -1.78 25.15 -2.78
C SER A 200 -2.15 24.46 -4.09
N LYS A 201 -2.59 25.20 -5.12
CA LYS A 201 -2.91 24.68 -6.46
C LYS A 201 -1.67 24.15 -7.17
N ASN A 202 -0.53 24.84 -7.07
CA ASN A 202 0.73 24.37 -7.65
C ASN A 202 1.29 23.16 -6.89
N MET A 203 1.22 23.17 -5.56
CA MET A 203 1.63 22.03 -4.73
C MET A 203 0.73 20.82 -4.93
N THR A 204 -0.58 21.02 -5.08
CA THR A 204 -1.52 19.94 -5.42
C THR A 204 -1.34 19.45 -6.84
N ALA A 205 -1.03 20.31 -7.82
CA ALA A 205 -0.71 19.87 -9.19
C ALA A 205 0.59 19.09 -9.25
N ILE A 206 1.65 19.52 -8.55
CA ILE A 206 2.91 18.77 -8.43
C ILE A 206 2.69 17.47 -7.67
N ALA A 207 1.93 17.50 -6.57
CA ALA A 207 1.56 16.31 -5.84
C ALA A 207 0.76 15.36 -6.73
N GLN A 208 -0.24 15.83 -7.49
CA GLN A 208 -1.05 15.05 -8.43
C GLN A 208 -0.22 14.48 -9.58
N LEU A 209 0.74 15.23 -10.12
CA LEU A 209 1.65 14.77 -11.17
C LEU A 209 2.58 13.67 -10.64
N LEU A 210 3.21 13.89 -9.48
CA LEU A 210 4.02 12.87 -8.81
C LEU A 210 3.15 11.67 -8.38
N PHE A 211 1.91 11.90 -7.98
CA PHE A 211 0.93 10.89 -7.59
C PHE A 211 0.44 10.08 -8.79
N SER A 212 0.33 10.67 -9.99
CA SER A 212 -0.04 9.93 -11.20
C SER A 212 1.00 8.86 -11.57
N ILE A 213 2.26 9.08 -11.19
CA ILE A 213 3.38 8.17 -11.45
C ILE A 213 3.59 7.18 -10.29
N PHE A 214 3.34 7.60 -9.04
CA PHE A 214 3.69 6.82 -7.84
C PHE A 214 2.50 6.30 -7.03
N CYS A 215 1.30 6.81 -7.26
CA CYS A 215 0.14 6.41 -6.49
C CYS A 215 -0.88 5.67 -7.35
N VAL A 216 -1.17 4.47 -6.90
CA VAL A 216 -2.09 3.51 -7.52
C VAL A 216 -3.40 3.52 -6.72
N GLY A 217 -3.83 4.72 -6.31
CA GLY A 217 -5.09 4.92 -5.62
C GLY A 217 -6.23 4.84 -6.64
N PHE A 218 -7.19 3.97 -6.41
CA PHE A 218 -8.43 3.90 -7.16
C PHE A 218 -9.58 4.36 -6.28
N ASP A 219 -10.36 5.32 -6.77
CA ASP A 219 -11.61 5.77 -6.15
C ASP A 219 -12.78 5.25 -6.98
N SER A 220 -13.35 4.12 -6.55
CA SER A 220 -14.47 3.48 -7.21
C SER A 220 -15.77 4.28 -7.09
N TYR A 221 -15.92 5.08 -6.02
CA TYR A 221 -17.10 5.93 -5.85
C TYR A 221 -17.13 7.01 -6.95
N HIS A 222 -16.00 7.68 -7.19
CA HIS A 222 -15.89 8.65 -8.26
C HIS A 222 -16.07 8.02 -9.65
N VAL A 223 -15.54 6.81 -9.87
CA VAL A 223 -15.64 6.13 -11.17
C VAL A 223 -17.07 5.72 -11.52
N VAL A 224 -17.85 5.28 -10.52
CA VAL A 224 -19.22 4.78 -10.74
C VAL A 224 -20.24 5.91 -10.80
N ASN A 225 -20.03 6.99 -10.03
CA ASN A 225 -21.00 8.09 -9.96
C ASN A 225 -20.71 9.27 -10.92
N SER A 226 -19.62 9.23 -11.68
CA SER A 226 -19.33 10.28 -12.65
C SER A 226 -20.23 10.17 -13.88
N SER A 227 -20.70 11.32 -14.37
CA SER A 227 -21.56 11.41 -15.57
C SER A 227 -20.88 10.85 -16.83
N ASN A 228 -19.55 10.88 -16.88
CA ASN A 228 -18.73 10.23 -17.89
C ASN A 228 -17.79 9.24 -17.19
N LEU A 229 -17.65 8.02 -17.73
CA LEU A 229 -16.66 7.06 -17.24
C LEU A 229 -15.26 7.69 -17.32
N PRO A 230 -14.51 7.83 -16.21
CA PRO A 230 -13.22 8.48 -16.20
C PRO A 230 -12.15 7.49 -16.69
N VAL A 231 -12.22 7.13 -17.97
CA VAL A 231 -11.37 6.13 -18.63
C VAL A 231 -9.89 6.41 -18.38
N ALA A 232 -9.49 7.69 -18.38
CA ALA A 232 -8.12 8.09 -18.09
C ALA A 232 -7.62 7.58 -16.72
N ASN A 233 -8.44 7.67 -15.67
CA ASN A 233 -8.05 7.26 -14.32
C ASN A 233 -7.89 5.73 -14.24
N VAL A 234 -8.80 5.00 -14.87
CA VAL A 234 -8.74 3.52 -14.95
C VAL A 234 -7.51 3.07 -15.73
N LEU A 235 -7.23 3.72 -16.87
CA LEU A 235 -6.05 3.41 -17.69
C LEU A 235 -4.75 3.74 -16.97
N ILE A 236 -4.66 4.86 -16.26
CA ILE A 236 -3.48 5.23 -15.46
C ILE A 236 -3.25 4.19 -14.36
N TYR A 237 -4.29 3.81 -13.64
CA TYR A 237 -4.20 2.78 -12.60
C TYR A 237 -3.67 1.45 -13.16
N MET A 238 -4.31 0.93 -14.23
CA MET A 238 -3.92 -0.36 -14.82
C MET A 238 -2.51 -0.30 -15.43
N SER A 239 -2.17 0.82 -16.09
CA SER A 239 -0.85 1.04 -16.67
C SER A 239 0.23 1.08 -15.59
N ASN A 240 -0.02 1.71 -14.44
CA ASN A 240 0.94 1.76 -13.33
C ASN A 240 1.19 0.38 -12.74
N VAL A 241 0.14 -0.43 -12.53
CA VAL A 241 0.32 -1.83 -12.06
C VAL A 241 1.20 -2.62 -13.03
N VAL A 242 0.89 -2.57 -14.32
CA VAL A 242 1.67 -3.27 -15.35
C VAL A 242 3.10 -2.72 -15.43
N LEU A 243 3.28 -1.40 -15.38
CA LEU A 243 4.57 -0.73 -15.43
C LEU A 243 5.45 -1.13 -14.24
N TYR A 244 4.92 -1.18 -13.02
CA TYR A 244 5.70 -1.61 -11.85
C TYR A 244 6.12 -3.07 -11.93
N LEU A 245 5.22 -3.98 -12.36
CA LEU A 245 5.55 -5.39 -12.49
C LEU A 245 6.56 -5.65 -13.62
N THR A 246 6.44 -4.94 -14.74
CA THR A 246 7.41 -5.03 -15.85
C THR A 246 8.76 -4.46 -15.46
N LEU A 247 8.82 -3.27 -14.85
CA LEU A 247 10.07 -2.69 -14.36
C LEU A 247 10.70 -3.57 -13.27
N ALA A 248 9.92 -4.15 -12.35
CA ALA A 248 10.43 -5.10 -11.37
C ALA A 248 11.09 -6.32 -12.03
N THR A 249 10.47 -6.84 -13.09
CA THR A 249 11.01 -7.97 -13.87
C THR A 249 12.32 -7.59 -14.55
N LEU A 250 12.38 -6.42 -15.21
CA LEU A 250 13.60 -5.91 -15.87
C LEU A 250 14.75 -5.70 -14.88
N VAL A 251 14.46 -5.10 -13.71
CA VAL A 251 15.46 -4.88 -12.66
C VAL A 251 16.00 -6.22 -12.13
N MET A 252 15.14 -7.23 -11.97
CA MET A 252 15.58 -8.56 -11.53
C MET A 252 16.44 -9.26 -12.58
N SER A 253 16.08 -9.15 -13.87
CA SER A 253 16.90 -9.66 -14.97
C SER A 253 18.27 -8.97 -15.04
N TYR A 254 18.30 -7.64 -14.84
CA TYR A 254 19.56 -6.90 -14.78
C TYR A 254 20.43 -7.37 -13.61
N ARG A 255 19.88 -7.47 -12.39
CA ARG A 255 20.63 -7.92 -11.21
C ARG A 255 21.26 -9.30 -11.38
N GLU A 256 20.55 -10.24 -12.01
CA GLU A 256 21.10 -11.56 -12.33
C GLU A 256 22.34 -11.49 -13.21
N PHE A 257 22.32 -10.65 -14.25
CA PHE A 257 23.47 -10.49 -15.14
C PHE A 257 24.72 -10.00 -14.39
N PHE A 258 24.56 -9.13 -13.39
CA PHE A 258 25.68 -8.67 -12.57
C PHE A 258 26.16 -9.75 -11.59
N TYR A 259 25.25 -10.49 -10.95
CA TYR A 259 25.64 -11.58 -10.04
C TYR A 259 26.28 -12.79 -10.74
N ALA A 260 26.07 -12.96 -12.04
CA ALA A 260 26.70 -14.02 -12.83
C ALA A 260 28.13 -13.68 -13.28
N ASN A 261 28.53 -12.40 -13.19
CA ASN A 261 29.83 -11.90 -13.67
C ASN A 261 30.83 -11.60 -12.53
N ASP A 262 30.40 -11.73 -11.26
CA ASP A 262 31.23 -11.62 -10.05
C ASP A 262 31.55 -13.01 -9.47
#